data_AF-A0A4R8WKW5-F1
#
_entry.id   AF-A0A4R8WKW5-F1
#
_cell.length_a   1.000
_cell.length_b   1.000
_cell.length_c   1.000
_cell.angle_alpha   90.00
_cell.angle_beta   90.00
_cell.angle_gamma   90.00
#
_symmetry.space_group_name_H-M   'P 1'
#
loop_
_entity.id
_entity.type
_entity.pdbx_description
1 polymer ?
#
loop_
_entity_poly.entity_id
_entity_poly.type
_entity_poly.pdbx_seq_one_letter_code
_entity_poly.pdbx_strand_id
1 'polypeptide(L)'
;MAKPPRHVPRDTSRRRVWVYVAVATFVAADLILIVLALGSTRATDAAEVSRPIPTFSAASAVDAAAAPTPTATPTATPAATTVLPLPPTRLLDAVDGQTAWRAQTGPCPATPASPELTTNGGATWKKTDATGTAKVTALQSLMVTSESVVEMVGLAKSDCAPQFVKTFVSGDNYSSYSDKLAGTWFVDPADRATIHSPSGSAKAPCDAVVTLAVRDDKSAAALCADGRLFSTVDAAAWSPASALPGVVSITDTDTGYLAAAVGRSECAGVQLITLAPARESTEAGCFKAAVQPSGLTGNIAVSGAVGTVWLWAGDAFVRSSDGGATWN
;
A
#
# COMPACT_ATOMS: atom_id res chain seq x y z
N MET A 1 -37.17 -11.65 -52.44
CA MET A 1 -35.94 -11.52 -51.63
C MET A 1 -36.02 -12.53 -50.49
N ALA A 2 -35.15 -13.55 -50.47
CA ALA A 2 -35.17 -14.64 -49.51
C ALA A 2 -34.33 -14.31 -48.26
N LYS A 3 -34.82 -14.68 -47.07
CA LYS A 3 -34.22 -14.41 -45.76
C LYS A 3 -33.07 -15.42 -45.49
N PRO A 4 -31.88 -14.99 -45.01
CA PRO A 4 -30.77 -15.91 -44.81
C PRO A 4 -31.00 -16.82 -43.59
N PRO A 5 -30.53 -18.08 -43.63
CA PRO A 5 -30.70 -19.03 -42.53
C PRO A 5 -29.78 -18.67 -41.36
N ARG A 6 -30.33 -18.72 -40.14
CA ARG A 6 -29.55 -18.57 -38.90
C ARG A 6 -28.75 -19.84 -38.64
N HIS A 7 -27.44 -19.70 -38.56
CA HIS A 7 -26.54 -20.77 -38.15
C HIS A 7 -26.55 -20.87 -36.62
N VAL A 8 -27.04 -21.99 -36.08
CA VAL A 8 -26.92 -22.31 -34.65
C VAL A 8 -25.72 -23.24 -34.51
N PRO A 9 -24.62 -22.84 -33.85
CA PRO A 9 -23.49 -23.72 -33.64
C PRO A 9 -23.93 -24.89 -32.74
N ARG A 10 -23.75 -26.12 -33.22
CA ARG A 10 -23.86 -27.31 -32.37
C ARG A 10 -22.66 -27.34 -31.44
N ASP A 11 -22.87 -26.84 -30.23
CA ASP A 11 -21.92 -26.88 -29.14
C ASP A 11 -21.66 -28.35 -28.76
N THR A 12 -20.54 -28.90 -29.20
CA THR A 12 -20.24 -30.33 -29.10
C THR A 12 -20.02 -30.72 -27.64
N SER A 13 -20.92 -31.54 -27.09
CA SER A 13 -20.89 -32.15 -25.74
C SER A 13 -19.49 -32.58 -25.26
N ARG A 14 -18.64 -33.05 -26.18
CA ARG A 14 -17.23 -33.40 -25.92
C ARG A 14 -16.39 -32.29 -25.28
N ARG A 15 -16.60 -31.02 -25.64
CA ARG A 15 -15.81 -29.90 -25.10
C ARG A 15 -16.18 -29.60 -23.64
N ARG A 16 -17.45 -29.82 -23.26
CA ARG A 16 -17.90 -29.67 -21.88
C ARG A 16 -17.34 -30.77 -20.98
N VAL A 17 -17.29 -32.01 -21.47
CA VAL A 17 -16.67 -33.13 -20.72
C VAL A 17 -15.20 -32.85 -20.40
N TRP A 18 -14.43 -32.32 -21.34
CA TRP A 18 -13.03 -31.94 -21.11
C TRP A 18 -12.87 -30.83 -20.07
N VAL A 19 -13.77 -29.84 -20.05
CA VAL A 19 -13.76 -28.80 -19.03
C VAL A 19 -14.05 -29.38 -17.64
N TYR A 20 -15.03 -30.29 -17.52
CA TYR A 20 -15.31 -30.92 -16.23
C TYR A 20 -14.16 -31.78 -15.71
N VAL A 21 -13.48 -32.51 -16.60
CA VAL A 21 -12.28 -33.28 -16.23
C VAL A 21 -11.16 -32.35 -15.75
N ALA A 22 -10.88 -31.27 -16.47
CA ALA A 22 -9.86 -30.31 -16.09
C ALA A 22 -10.13 -29.65 -14.72
N VAL A 23 -11.38 -29.25 -14.47
CA VAL A 23 -11.80 -28.66 -13.19
C VAL A 23 -11.69 -29.69 -12.06
N ALA A 24 -12.14 -30.94 -12.28
CA ALA A 24 -12.04 -31.99 -11.26
C ALA A 24 -10.59 -32.31 -10.89
N THR A 25 -9.69 -32.36 -11.87
CA THR A 25 -8.25 -32.57 -11.62
C THR A 25 -7.65 -31.41 -10.84
N PHE A 26 -8.02 -30.16 -11.17
CA PHE A 26 -7.54 -28.98 -10.45
C PHE A 26 -7.99 -29.00 -8.98
N VAL A 27 -9.26 -29.29 -8.71
CA VAL A 27 -9.79 -29.39 -7.34
C VAL A 27 -9.10 -30.51 -6.55
N ALA A 28 -8.83 -31.66 -7.17
CA ALA A 28 -8.13 -32.75 -6.50
C ALA A 28 -6.68 -32.37 -6.13
N ALA A 29 -5.97 -31.66 -7.00
CA ALA A 29 -4.62 -31.17 -6.71
C ALA A 29 -4.63 -30.16 -5.55
N ASP A 30 -5.61 -29.26 -5.52
CA ASP A 30 -5.74 -28.25 -4.46
C ASP A 30 -5.98 -28.90 -3.09
N LEU A 31 -6.87 -29.90 -3.02
CA LEU A 31 -7.12 -30.66 -1.79
C LEU A 31 -5.86 -31.39 -1.28
N ILE A 32 -5.04 -31.94 -2.18
CA ILE A 32 -3.78 -32.60 -1.81
C ILE A 32 -2.79 -31.58 -1.24
N LEU A 33 -2.68 -30.40 -1.84
CA LEU A 33 -1.80 -29.33 -1.36
C LEU A 33 -2.21 -28.82 0.03
N ILE A 34 -3.52 -28.69 0.29
CA ILE A 34 -4.05 -28.30 1.61
C ILE A 34 -3.68 -29.34 2.68
N VAL A 35 -3.82 -30.63 2.39
CA VAL A 35 -3.47 -31.70 3.34
C VAL A 35 -1.97 -31.72 3.65
N LEU A 36 -1.12 -31.53 2.63
CA LEU A 36 0.33 -31.46 2.81
C LEU A 36 0.74 -30.25 3.66
N ALA A 37 0.10 -29.09 3.45
CA ALA A 37 0.34 -27.89 4.24
C ALA A 37 -0.02 -28.08 5.72
N LEU A 38 -1.16 -28.72 6.01
CA LEU A 38 -1.60 -29.03 7.38
C LEU A 38 -0.71 -30.07 8.08
N GLY A 39 -0.09 -30.98 7.32
CA GLY A 39 0.89 -31.93 7.85
C GLY A 39 2.22 -31.27 8.23
N SER A 40 2.67 -30.26 7.46
CA SER A 40 3.94 -29.55 7.68
C SER A 40 3.96 -28.65 8.91
N THR A 41 2.80 -28.30 9.46
CA THR A 41 2.67 -27.46 10.68
C THR A 41 2.61 -28.25 11.98
N ARG A 42 2.70 -29.59 11.94
CA ARG A 42 2.80 -30.45 13.13
C ARG A 42 4.18 -31.06 13.25
N ALA A 43 5.18 -30.23 13.57
CA ALA A 43 6.47 -30.72 14.03
C ALA A 43 7.03 -29.82 15.15
N THR A 44 7.23 -30.46 16.29
CA THR A 44 8.09 -30.07 17.44
C THR A 44 7.43 -29.29 18.58
N ASP A 45 6.58 -29.97 19.35
CA ASP A 45 6.51 -29.72 20.80
C ASP A 45 7.77 -30.33 21.44
N ALA A 46 8.82 -29.52 21.57
CA ALA A 46 9.94 -29.83 22.46
C ALA A 46 9.69 -29.12 23.80
N ALA A 47 9.35 -29.91 24.81
CA ALA A 47 9.20 -29.45 26.18
C ALA A 47 10.52 -28.86 26.70
N GLU A 48 10.53 -27.56 26.98
CA GLU A 48 11.65 -26.89 27.63
C GLU A 48 11.58 -27.12 29.15
N VAL A 49 12.57 -27.84 29.67
CA VAL A 49 12.72 -28.17 31.09
C VAL A 49 13.19 -26.92 31.85
N SER A 50 12.37 -26.44 32.79
CA SER A 50 12.68 -25.35 33.71
C SER A 50 13.87 -25.72 34.61
N ARG A 51 14.95 -24.91 34.58
CA ARG A 51 16.10 -25.04 35.50
C ARG A 51 15.89 -24.13 36.73
N PRO A 52 16.24 -24.59 37.94
CA PRO A 52 16.09 -23.79 39.15
C PRO A 52 17.16 -22.70 39.26
N ILE A 53 16.74 -21.56 39.82
CA ILE A 53 17.55 -20.38 40.14
C ILE A 53 18.40 -20.69 41.38
N PRO A 54 19.72 -20.40 41.40
CA PRO A 54 20.54 -20.61 42.59
C PRO A 54 20.24 -19.56 43.67
N THR A 55 19.95 -20.03 44.87
CA THR A 55 19.83 -19.22 46.08
C THR A 55 21.22 -18.81 46.56
N PHE A 56 21.54 -17.52 46.55
CA PHE A 56 22.75 -16.99 47.19
C PHE A 56 22.45 -16.59 48.63
N SER A 57 23.15 -17.21 49.58
CA SER A 57 23.20 -16.79 50.98
C SER A 57 24.06 -15.54 51.09
N ALA A 58 23.48 -14.43 51.57
CA ALA A 58 24.24 -13.24 51.94
C ALA A 58 24.89 -13.46 53.32
N ALA A 59 26.21 -13.58 53.34
CA ALA A 59 27.01 -13.45 54.56
C ALA A 59 27.29 -11.96 54.80
N SER A 60 26.87 -11.46 55.96
CA SER A 60 27.23 -10.13 56.44
C SER A 60 28.72 -10.08 56.78
N ALA A 61 29.46 -9.20 56.12
CA ALA A 61 30.76 -8.72 56.57
C ALA A 61 30.69 -7.19 56.68
N VAL A 62 30.82 -6.72 57.93
CA VAL A 62 31.06 -5.32 58.29
C VAL A 62 32.56 -5.08 58.12
N ASP A 63 32.99 -4.11 57.31
CA ASP A 63 33.83 -2.98 57.77
C ASP A 63 34.19 -1.98 56.63
N ALA A 64 34.60 -0.79 57.08
CA ALA A 64 35.36 0.28 56.43
C ALA A 64 34.63 1.23 55.46
N ALA A 65 34.30 2.40 56.00
CA ALA A 65 33.87 3.60 55.29
C ALA A 65 34.89 4.06 54.24
N ALA A 66 34.47 4.07 52.97
CA ALA A 66 35.13 4.78 51.87
C ALA A 66 34.20 5.87 51.33
N ALA A 67 34.79 7.01 50.98
CA ALA A 67 34.14 8.25 50.56
C ALA A 67 33.13 8.08 49.40
N PRO A 68 32.07 8.91 49.31
CA PRO A 68 31.02 8.73 48.31
C PRO A 68 31.54 9.03 46.90
N THR A 69 31.65 8.00 46.08
CA THR A 69 31.78 8.13 44.62
C THR A 69 30.45 8.64 44.06
N PRO A 70 30.41 9.65 43.18
CA PRO A 70 29.16 10.13 42.60
C PRO A 70 28.49 9.03 41.79
N THR A 71 27.28 8.65 42.21
CA THR A 71 26.37 7.77 41.47
C THR A 71 26.14 8.36 40.08
N ALA A 72 26.44 7.60 39.02
CA ALA A 72 26.09 7.98 37.67
C ALA A 72 24.57 8.22 37.59
N THR A 73 24.18 9.46 37.29
CA THR A 73 22.79 9.80 36.98
C THR A 73 22.34 8.91 35.81
N PRO A 74 21.17 8.25 35.89
CA PRO A 74 20.66 7.48 34.75
C PRO A 74 20.56 8.44 33.56
N THR A 75 21.36 8.17 32.53
CA THR A 75 21.24 8.88 31.25
C THR A 75 19.81 8.66 30.77
N ALA A 76 19.07 9.75 30.59
CA ALA A 76 17.72 9.68 30.07
C ALA A 76 17.76 8.93 28.74
N THR A 77 17.08 7.78 28.66
CA THR A 77 16.84 7.08 27.40
C THR A 77 16.20 8.10 26.46
N PRO A 78 16.80 8.36 25.27
CA PRO A 78 16.21 9.27 24.30
C PRO A 78 14.77 8.85 24.03
N ALA A 79 13.82 9.78 24.17
CA ALA A 79 12.44 9.53 23.80
C ALA A 79 12.39 9.06 22.33
N ALA A 80 11.75 7.91 22.08
CA ALA A 80 11.53 7.44 20.73
C ALA A 80 10.85 8.56 19.94
N THR A 81 11.49 9.01 18.86
CA THR A 81 10.91 10.03 17.99
C THR A 81 9.74 9.42 17.24
N THR A 82 8.52 9.86 17.57
CA THR A 82 7.32 9.43 16.85
C THR A 82 7.42 9.89 15.40
N VAL A 83 7.45 8.94 14.46
CA VAL A 83 7.40 9.24 13.03
C VAL A 83 5.94 9.38 12.62
N LEU A 84 5.59 10.55 12.09
CA LEU A 84 4.26 10.86 11.57
C LEU A 84 4.27 10.83 10.04
N PRO A 85 3.16 10.46 9.39
CA PRO A 85 3.03 10.51 7.94
C PRO A 85 3.07 11.95 7.41
N LEU A 86 3.61 12.12 6.21
CA LEU A 86 3.55 13.35 5.43
C LEU A 86 2.80 13.10 4.13
N PRO A 87 2.23 14.14 3.50
CA PRO A 87 1.71 14.01 2.15
C PRO A 87 2.72 13.34 1.22
N PRO A 88 2.28 12.36 0.41
CA PRO A 88 3.18 11.61 -0.46
C PRO A 88 3.76 12.53 -1.56
N THR A 89 5.03 12.31 -1.88
CA THR A 89 5.71 12.92 -3.04
C THR A 89 5.85 11.92 -4.20
N ARG A 90 5.39 10.68 -3.99
CA ARG A 90 5.48 9.56 -4.92
C ARG A 90 4.15 8.83 -4.98
N LEU A 91 3.77 8.44 -6.18
CA LEU A 91 2.62 7.58 -6.48
C LEU A 91 3.14 6.35 -7.21
N LEU A 92 2.54 5.21 -6.92
CA LEU A 92 2.88 3.93 -7.53
C LEU A 92 1.61 3.10 -7.58
N ASP A 93 1.34 2.52 -8.75
CA ASP A 93 0.28 1.54 -8.90
C ASP A 93 0.70 0.48 -9.93
N ALA A 94 0.43 -0.78 -9.64
CA ALA A 94 0.98 -1.92 -10.35
C ALA A 94 -0.13 -2.90 -10.77
N VAL A 95 0.01 -3.42 -11.99
CA VAL A 95 -0.94 -4.40 -12.54
C VAL A 95 -0.49 -5.81 -12.20
N ASP A 96 0.81 -6.08 -12.35
CA ASP A 96 1.44 -7.37 -12.15
C ASP A 96 2.94 -7.19 -11.82
N GLY A 97 3.71 -8.28 -11.83
CA GLY A 97 5.15 -8.24 -11.56
C GLY A 97 6.01 -7.57 -12.64
N GLN A 98 5.47 -7.20 -13.79
CA GLN A 98 6.19 -6.57 -14.91
C GLN A 98 5.72 -5.15 -15.20
N THR A 99 4.42 -4.89 -15.03
CA THR A 99 3.74 -3.68 -15.46
C THR A 99 3.33 -2.83 -14.28
N ALA A 100 3.82 -1.59 -14.25
CA ALA A 100 3.45 -0.60 -13.23
C ALA A 100 3.56 0.82 -13.79
N TRP A 101 2.82 1.73 -13.17
CA TRP A 101 2.98 3.16 -13.36
C TRP A 101 3.45 3.81 -12.07
N ARG A 102 4.31 4.82 -12.19
CA ARG A 102 4.69 5.66 -11.07
C ARG A 102 4.66 7.13 -11.46
N ALA A 103 4.56 8.00 -10.48
CA ALA A 103 4.69 9.44 -10.69
C ALA A 103 5.29 10.12 -9.46
N GLN A 104 5.94 11.26 -9.68
CA GLN A 104 6.25 12.20 -8.61
C GLN A 104 5.10 13.20 -8.48
N THR A 105 4.87 13.67 -7.26
CA THR A 105 3.84 14.68 -6.98
C THR A 105 4.32 15.69 -5.92
N GLY A 106 3.59 16.80 -5.80
CA GLY A 106 3.98 17.95 -5.01
C GLY A 106 3.03 19.14 -5.23
N PRO A 107 3.47 20.37 -4.92
CA PRO A 107 2.63 21.56 -5.02
C PRO A 107 2.12 21.83 -6.44
N CYS A 108 0.87 22.27 -6.55
CA CYS A 108 0.28 22.79 -7.80
C CYS A 108 0.48 24.31 -7.92
N PRO A 109 0.70 24.85 -9.14
CA PRO A 109 0.86 24.15 -10.42
C PRO A 109 2.34 23.79 -10.71
N ALA A 110 3.23 23.92 -9.72
CA ALA A 110 4.67 23.81 -9.91
C ALA A 110 5.13 22.39 -10.30
N THR A 111 4.42 21.36 -9.86
CA THR A 111 4.81 19.96 -10.08
C THR A 111 4.15 19.40 -11.34
N PRO A 112 4.89 19.15 -12.42
CA PRO A 112 4.32 18.57 -13.64
C PRO A 112 3.84 17.14 -13.41
N ALA A 113 2.75 16.78 -14.06
CA ALA A 113 2.28 15.41 -14.19
C ALA A 113 3.03 14.73 -15.34
N SER A 114 4.10 14.02 -14.99
CA SER A 114 4.86 13.16 -15.91
C SER A 114 4.92 11.73 -15.39
N PRO A 115 3.81 10.95 -15.48
CA PRO A 115 3.83 9.54 -15.14
C PRO A 115 4.89 8.78 -15.94
N GLU A 116 5.35 7.67 -15.38
CA GLU A 116 6.30 6.78 -16.01
C GLU A 116 5.74 5.36 -16.01
N LEU A 117 5.84 4.68 -17.15
CA LEU A 117 5.41 3.30 -17.36
C LEU A 117 6.61 2.35 -17.40
N THR A 118 6.52 1.23 -16.69
CA THR A 118 7.37 0.06 -16.91
C THR A 118 6.55 -1.11 -17.44
N THR A 119 7.18 -1.94 -18.27
CA THR A 119 6.68 -3.26 -18.71
C THR A 119 7.70 -4.38 -18.52
N ASN A 120 8.81 -4.10 -17.82
CA ASN A 120 9.90 -5.04 -17.57
C ASN A 120 10.32 -5.05 -16.08
N GLY A 121 9.36 -4.90 -15.17
CA GLY A 121 9.63 -5.03 -13.75
C GLY A 121 10.40 -3.84 -13.15
N GLY A 122 10.28 -2.66 -13.74
CA GLY A 122 10.97 -1.46 -13.27
C GLY A 122 12.43 -1.37 -13.71
N ALA A 123 12.91 -2.26 -14.59
CA ALA A 123 14.25 -2.16 -15.14
C ALA A 123 14.42 -0.92 -16.04
N THR A 124 13.36 -0.53 -16.77
CA THR A 124 13.32 0.73 -17.52
C THR A 124 11.97 1.42 -17.38
N TRP A 125 11.98 2.74 -17.48
CA TRP A 125 10.79 3.58 -17.32
C TRP A 125 10.61 4.50 -18.52
N LYS A 126 9.46 4.39 -19.20
CA LYS A 126 9.05 5.32 -20.26
C LYS A 126 8.33 6.50 -19.63
N LYS A 127 8.95 7.67 -19.67
CA LYS A 127 8.33 8.93 -19.23
C LYS A 127 7.27 9.40 -20.23
N THR A 128 6.16 9.91 -19.72
CA THR A 128 5.05 10.47 -20.50
C THR A 128 4.76 11.93 -20.07
N ASP A 129 3.88 12.63 -20.79
CA ASP A 129 3.59 14.05 -20.55
C ASP A 129 2.07 14.34 -20.49
N ALA A 130 1.48 14.15 -19.30
CA ALA A 130 0.08 14.50 -19.05
C ALA A 130 -0.12 16.02 -18.89
N THR A 131 0.91 16.76 -18.43
CA THR A 131 0.83 18.23 -18.32
C THR A 131 0.76 18.91 -19.67
N GLY A 132 1.56 18.49 -20.65
CA GLY A 132 1.58 19.08 -21.99
C GLY A 132 0.24 18.92 -22.70
N THR A 133 -0.38 17.75 -22.56
CA THR A 133 -1.59 17.33 -23.28
C THR A 133 -2.88 17.72 -22.55
N ALA A 134 -3.08 17.26 -21.32
CA ALA A 134 -4.32 17.43 -20.54
C ALA A 134 -4.28 18.61 -19.55
N LYS A 135 -3.18 19.38 -19.52
CA LYS A 135 -2.98 20.53 -18.61
C LYS A 135 -3.19 20.20 -17.13
N VAL A 136 -2.91 18.95 -16.74
CA VAL A 136 -2.94 18.49 -15.35
C VAL A 136 -1.54 18.56 -14.72
N THR A 137 -1.49 18.82 -13.42
CA THR A 137 -0.30 18.92 -12.57
C THR A 137 -0.57 18.20 -11.25
N ALA A 138 0.43 18.07 -10.37
CA ALA A 138 0.27 17.62 -8.98
C ALA A 138 -0.71 16.43 -8.82
N LEU A 139 -0.33 15.26 -9.34
CA LEU A 139 -1.18 14.07 -9.29
C LEU A 139 -1.48 13.66 -7.84
N GLN A 140 -2.70 13.24 -7.57
CA GLN A 140 -3.12 12.72 -6.26
C GLN A 140 -3.20 11.19 -6.25
N SER A 141 -3.59 10.58 -7.37
CA SER A 141 -3.76 9.13 -7.48
C SER A 141 -3.44 8.63 -8.89
N LEU A 142 -3.05 7.35 -8.94
CA LEU A 142 -2.96 6.53 -10.14
C LEU A 142 -3.93 5.35 -9.96
N MET A 143 -4.70 5.03 -10.99
CA MET A 143 -5.61 3.89 -11.05
C MET A 143 -5.32 3.15 -12.36
N VAL A 144 -4.45 2.15 -12.29
CA VAL A 144 -3.88 1.45 -13.43
C VAL A 144 -4.66 0.17 -13.67
N THR A 145 -5.25 0.04 -14.85
CA THR A 145 -5.96 -1.19 -15.26
C THR A 145 -5.09 -2.07 -16.15
N SER A 146 -4.18 -1.47 -16.92
CA SER A 146 -3.29 -2.18 -17.83
C SER A 146 -2.09 -1.32 -18.20
N GLU A 147 -1.17 -1.88 -19.00
CA GLU A 147 -0.09 -1.10 -19.64
C GLU A 147 -0.61 0.15 -20.36
N SER A 148 -1.73 0.04 -21.06
CA SER A 148 -2.25 1.11 -21.92
C SER A 148 -3.24 2.04 -21.22
N VAL A 149 -3.83 1.61 -20.11
CA VAL A 149 -4.91 2.32 -19.42
C VAL A 149 -4.49 2.69 -18.01
N VAL A 150 -4.30 3.99 -17.80
CA VAL A 150 -4.21 4.59 -16.46
C VAL A 150 -5.18 5.77 -16.37
N GLU A 151 -5.94 5.77 -15.27
CA GLU A 151 -6.80 6.85 -14.82
C GLU A 151 -6.12 7.56 -13.66
N MET A 152 -6.29 8.88 -13.57
CA MET A 152 -5.58 9.71 -12.60
C MET A 152 -6.49 10.83 -12.12
N VAL A 153 -6.37 11.14 -10.83
CA VAL A 153 -6.78 12.46 -10.32
C VAL A 153 -5.53 13.32 -10.19
N GLY A 154 -5.60 14.54 -10.71
CA GLY A 154 -4.60 15.57 -10.48
C GLY A 154 -5.26 16.93 -10.38
N LEU A 155 -4.47 17.99 -10.46
CA LEU A 155 -4.93 19.37 -10.33
C LEU A 155 -4.73 20.13 -11.64
N ALA A 156 -5.74 20.86 -12.08
CA ALA A 156 -5.68 21.69 -13.27
C ALA A 156 -4.58 22.75 -13.14
N LYS A 157 -3.78 22.92 -14.18
CA LYS A 157 -2.63 23.84 -14.18
C LYS A 157 -3.03 25.32 -13.96
N SER A 158 -4.26 25.69 -14.31
CA SER A 158 -4.75 27.08 -14.26
C SER A 158 -5.08 27.57 -12.86
N ASP A 159 -5.71 26.73 -12.05
CA ASP A 159 -6.38 27.13 -10.81
C ASP A 159 -6.28 26.08 -9.69
N CYS A 160 -5.58 24.97 -9.94
CA CYS A 160 -5.44 23.85 -9.02
C CYS A 160 -6.77 23.17 -8.64
N ALA A 161 -7.82 23.33 -9.44
CA ALA A 161 -9.05 22.56 -9.28
C ALA A 161 -8.80 21.07 -9.56
N PRO A 162 -9.42 20.13 -8.80
CA PRO A 162 -9.33 18.71 -9.09
C PRO A 162 -9.80 18.39 -10.52
N GLN A 163 -9.08 17.51 -11.21
CA GLN A 163 -9.37 17.09 -12.57
C GLN A 163 -9.09 15.60 -12.73
N PHE A 164 -9.99 14.91 -13.43
CA PHE A 164 -9.81 13.52 -13.83
C PHE A 164 -9.20 13.46 -15.23
N VAL A 165 -8.12 12.68 -15.38
CA VAL A 165 -7.40 12.51 -16.65
C VAL A 165 -7.13 11.03 -16.89
N LYS A 166 -7.22 10.62 -18.16
CA LYS A 166 -7.02 9.23 -18.56
C LYS A 166 -6.19 9.14 -19.84
N THR A 167 -5.46 8.05 -19.97
CA THR A 167 -4.91 7.56 -21.24
C THR A 167 -5.43 6.15 -21.52
N PHE A 168 -5.50 5.80 -22.80
CA PHE A 168 -5.79 4.45 -23.30
C PHE A 168 -4.73 3.99 -24.32
N VAL A 169 -3.62 4.73 -24.43
CA VAL A 169 -2.53 4.54 -25.40
C VAL A 169 -1.17 4.64 -24.73
N SER A 170 -1.03 4.03 -23.55
CA SER A 170 0.26 3.93 -22.83
C SER A 170 0.96 5.29 -22.64
N GLY A 171 0.15 6.32 -22.39
CA GLY A 171 0.58 7.70 -22.14
C GLY A 171 1.10 8.48 -23.35
N ASP A 172 0.88 8.00 -24.57
CA ASP A 172 1.19 8.77 -25.79
C ASP A 172 0.26 9.97 -25.98
N ASN A 173 -0.93 9.90 -25.37
CA ASN A 173 -1.87 11.02 -25.27
C ASN A 173 -2.71 10.91 -24.00
N TYR A 174 -3.22 12.04 -23.53
CA TYR A 174 -4.12 12.14 -22.39
C TYR A 174 -5.34 12.98 -22.72
N SER A 175 -6.45 12.70 -22.05
CA SER A 175 -7.68 13.49 -22.17
C SER A 175 -8.30 13.69 -20.80
N SER A 176 -8.93 14.84 -20.61
CA SER A 176 -9.68 15.19 -19.40
C SER A 176 -11.11 14.65 -19.50
N TYR A 177 -11.62 14.12 -18.40
CA TYR A 177 -12.98 13.56 -18.30
C TYR A 177 -13.67 14.12 -17.05
N SER A 178 -14.09 15.38 -17.11
CA SER A 178 -14.66 16.07 -15.93
C SER A 178 -15.90 15.40 -15.36
N ASP A 179 -16.67 14.69 -16.20
CA ASP A 179 -17.83 13.90 -15.80
C ASP A 179 -17.49 12.71 -14.89
N LYS A 180 -16.26 12.18 -14.99
CA LYS A 180 -15.76 11.08 -14.14
C LYS A 180 -15.35 11.53 -12.74
N LEU A 181 -14.96 12.79 -12.59
CA LEU A 181 -14.48 13.32 -11.32
C LEU A 181 -15.51 13.18 -10.20
N ALA A 182 -16.80 13.37 -10.50
CA ALA A 182 -17.90 13.27 -9.53
C ALA A 182 -18.09 11.87 -8.93
N GLY A 183 -17.58 10.83 -9.61
CA GLY A 183 -17.61 9.45 -9.15
C GLY A 183 -16.24 8.94 -8.70
N THR A 184 -15.27 9.83 -8.44
CA THR A 184 -13.90 9.43 -8.11
C THR A 184 -13.51 9.91 -6.73
N TRP A 185 -12.86 9.06 -5.95
CA TRP A 185 -12.33 9.44 -4.65
C TRP A 185 -11.12 10.38 -4.75
N PHE A 186 -11.10 11.47 -3.98
CA PHE A 186 -9.91 12.31 -3.81
C PHE A 186 -9.97 13.15 -2.53
N VAL A 187 -8.80 13.58 -2.05
CA VAL A 187 -8.70 14.56 -0.95
C VAL A 187 -8.78 15.95 -1.56
N ASP A 188 -9.58 16.84 -0.97
CA ASP A 188 -9.62 18.22 -1.43
C ASP A 188 -8.23 18.88 -1.24
N PRO A 189 -7.60 19.38 -2.32
CA PRO A 189 -6.26 19.93 -2.26
C PRO A 189 -6.17 21.24 -1.46
N ALA A 190 -7.27 21.99 -1.35
CA ALA A 190 -7.33 23.24 -0.60
C ALA A 190 -7.69 23.00 0.87
N ASP A 191 -8.41 21.91 1.16
CA ASP A 191 -8.82 21.50 2.50
C ASP A 191 -8.66 20.00 2.72
N ARG A 192 -7.53 19.58 3.30
CA ARG A 192 -7.27 18.15 3.58
C ARG A 192 -8.16 17.56 4.68
N ALA A 193 -9.04 18.35 5.30
CA ALA A 193 -10.12 17.88 6.16
C ALA A 193 -11.41 17.53 5.38
N THR A 194 -11.37 17.58 4.04
CA THR A 194 -12.48 17.24 3.15
C THR A 194 -12.06 16.14 2.17
N ILE A 195 -12.91 15.12 2.02
CA ILE A 195 -12.76 14.05 1.02
C ILE A 195 -13.96 14.11 0.06
N HIS A 196 -13.69 14.00 -1.23
CA HIS A 196 -14.71 13.68 -2.23
C HIS A 196 -14.79 12.17 -2.43
N SER A 197 -16.02 11.65 -2.48
CA SER A 197 -16.34 10.27 -2.81
C SER A 197 -17.47 10.22 -3.84
N PRO A 198 -17.82 9.04 -4.38
CA PRO A 198 -18.99 8.88 -5.24
C PRO A 198 -20.31 9.29 -4.56
N SER A 199 -20.36 9.38 -3.22
CA SER A 199 -21.51 9.89 -2.45
C SER A 199 -21.49 11.42 -2.29
N GLY A 200 -20.49 12.11 -2.83
CA GLY A 200 -20.27 13.55 -2.72
C GLY A 200 -19.11 13.92 -1.80
N SER A 201 -18.90 15.23 -1.61
CA SER A 201 -17.89 15.74 -0.69
C SER A 201 -18.39 15.76 0.75
N ALA A 202 -17.57 15.27 1.67
CA ALA A 202 -17.88 15.23 3.10
C ALA A 202 -16.64 15.51 3.95
N LYS A 203 -16.87 15.83 5.23
CA LYS A 203 -15.79 15.99 6.21
C LYS A 203 -15.04 14.66 6.38
N ALA A 204 -13.72 14.73 6.29
CA ALA A 204 -12.81 13.64 6.58
C ALA A 204 -12.85 13.24 8.08
N PRO A 205 -12.36 12.04 8.44
CA PRO A 205 -12.36 11.59 9.84
C PRO A 205 -11.29 12.28 10.72
N CYS A 206 -10.48 13.16 10.13
CA CYS A 206 -9.40 13.90 10.77
C CYS A 206 -9.17 15.24 10.07
N ASP A 207 -8.34 16.10 10.67
CA ASP A 207 -8.10 17.45 10.17
C ASP A 207 -7.19 17.49 8.92
N ALA A 208 -6.46 16.41 8.63
CA ALA A 208 -5.62 16.31 7.45
C ALA A 208 -5.40 14.85 7.03
N VAL A 209 -6.03 14.44 5.94
CA VAL A 209 -5.81 13.13 5.30
C VAL A 209 -4.57 13.22 4.43
N VAL A 210 -3.55 12.39 4.66
CA VAL A 210 -2.31 12.39 3.85
C VAL A 210 -2.37 11.41 2.69
N THR A 211 -3.03 10.27 2.87
CA THR A 211 -3.14 9.19 1.88
C THR A 211 -4.53 8.58 1.96
N LEU A 212 -5.10 8.28 0.79
CA LEU A 212 -6.37 7.60 0.64
C LEU A 212 -6.12 6.33 -0.18
N ALA A 213 -6.46 5.17 0.38
CA ALA A 213 -6.41 3.89 -0.29
C ALA A 213 -7.84 3.48 -0.64
N VAL A 214 -8.17 3.41 -1.93
CA VAL A 214 -9.54 3.28 -2.43
C VAL A 214 -9.71 1.88 -3.00
N ARG A 215 -10.63 1.09 -2.47
CA ARG A 215 -10.91 -0.26 -2.99
C ARG A 215 -12.02 -0.26 -4.02
N ASP A 216 -13.06 0.53 -3.76
CA ASP A 216 -14.23 0.64 -4.63
C ASP A 216 -15.01 1.92 -4.34
N ASP A 217 -16.16 2.09 -5.00
CA ASP A 217 -17.00 3.29 -4.89
C ASP A 217 -17.53 3.55 -3.45
N LYS A 218 -17.46 2.55 -2.57
CA LYS A 218 -17.96 2.60 -1.19
C LYS A 218 -16.87 2.45 -0.15
N SER A 219 -15.79 1.77 -0.50
CA SER A 219 -14.79 1.31 0.46
C SER A 219 -13.45 2.01 0.26
N ALA A 220 -12.97 2.65 1.32
CA ALA A 220 -11.65 3.29 1.34
C ALA A 220 -11.06 3.28 2.75
N ALA A 221 -9.74 3.41 2.84
CA ALA A 221 -9.02 3.72 4.07
C ALA A 221 -8.31 5.06 3.95
N ALA A 222 -8.34 5.84 5.04
CA ALA A 222 -7.68 7.13 5.15
C ALA A 222 -6.56 7.05 6.20
N LEU A 223 -5.36 7.46 5.81
CA LEU A 223 -4.24 7.72 6.72
C LEU A 223 -4.18 9.23 6.98
N CYS A 224 -4.19 9.61 8.25
CA CYS A 224 -4.17 11.00 8.70
C CYS A 224 -2.77 11.46 9.08
N ALA A 225 -2.51 12.76 9.01
CA ALA A 225 -1.22 13.38 9.36
C ALA A 225 -0.77 13.11 10.81
N ASP A 226 -1.72 12.79 11.70
CA ASP A 226 -1.48 12.41 13.09
C ASP A 226 -1.22 10.90 13.29
N GLY A 227 -1.12 10.14 12.20
CA GLY A 227 -0.85 8.69 12.21
C GLY A 227 -2.07 7.81 12.48
N ARG A 228 -3.28 8.39 12.59
CA ARG A 228 -4.52 7.62 12.74
C ARG A 228 -4.99 7.09 11.39
N LEU A 229 -5.56 5.89 11.45
CA LEU A 229 -6.16 5.16 10.34
C LEU A 229 -7.67 5.04 10.56
N PHE A 230 -8.40 5.20 9.46
CA PHE A 230 -9.85 5.05 9.39
C PHE A 230 -10.18 4.23 8.15
N SER A 231 -11.30 3.50 8.16
CA SER A 231 -11.89 3.02 6.91
C SER A 231 -13.39 3.22 6.87
N THR A 232 -13.92 3.17 5.67
CA THR A 232 -15.35 3.22 5.34
C THR A 232 -15.67 2.05 4.42
N VAL A 233 -16.94 1.65 4.42
CA VAL A 233 -17.51 0.60 3.56
C VAL A 233 -18.80 1.07 2.85
N ASP A 234 -19.17 2.33 3.05
CA ASP A 234 -20.39 2.96 2.54
C ASP A 234 -20.18 4.39 2.01
N ALA A 235 -18.92 4.82 1.91
CA ALA A 235 -18.48 6.17 1.54
C ALA A 235 -19.06 7.32 2.38
N ALA A 236 -19.62 7.02 3.56
CA ALA A 236 -20.32 7.99 4.39
C ALA A 236 -19.85 7.95 5.85
N ALA A 237 -19.84 6.77 6.46
CA ALA A 237 -19.43 6.57 7.83
C ALA A 237 -17.98 6.09 7.90
N TRP A 238 -17.21 6.74 8.77
CA TRP A 238 -15.86 6.30 9.11
C TRP A 238 -15.89 5.46 10.38
N SER A 239 -15.06 4.43 10.39
CA SER A 239 -14.81 3.62 11.57
C SER A 239 -14.23 4.43 12.74
N PRO A 240 -14.21 3.88 13.97
CA PRO A 240 -13.33 4.41 15.01
C PRO A 240 -11.87 4.46 14.56
N ALA A 241 -11.13 5.44 15.09
CA ALA A 241 -9.71 5.60 14.81
C ALA A 241 -8.92 4.40 15.34
N SER A 242 -8.03 3.86 14.52
CA SER A 242 -6.94 2.98 14.97
C SER A 242 -5.60 3.67 14.72
N ALA A 243 -4.57 3.30 15.47
CA ALA A 243 -3.22 3.81 15.27
C ALA A 243 -2.26 2.63 15.13
N LEU A 244 -1.42 2.68 14.11
CA LEU A 244 -0.32 1.74 13.90
C LEU A 244 0.97 2.56 13.88
N PRO A 245 1.85 2.41 14.90
CA PRO A 245 3.04 3.25 15.03
C PRO A 245 3.88 3.30 13.73
N GLY A 246 4.32 4.49 13.35
CA GLY A 246 5.23 4.67 12.22
C GLY A 246 4.65 4.34 10.84
N VAL A 247 3.35 4.06 10.69
CA VAL A 247 2.72 3.96 9.36
C VAL A 247 2.80 5.31 8.65
N VAL A 248 3.39 5.30 7.45
CA VAL A 248 3.65 6.51 6.66
C VAL A 248 3.02 6.48 5.27
N SER A 249 2.54 5.32 4.83
CA SER A 249 1.85 5.16 3.55
C SER A 249 0.90 3.96 3.61
N ILE A 250 -0.19 4.01 2.84
CA ILE A 250 -1.16 2.93 2.67
C ILE A 250 -1.58 2.81 1.20
N THR A 251 -1.91 1.61 0.78
CA THR A 251 -2.49 1.29 -0.53
C THR A 251 -3.58 0.23 -0.36
N ASP A 252 -4.49 0.13 -1.32
CA ASP A 252 -5.49 -0.92 -1.36
C ASP A 252 -4.91 -2.23 -1.91
N THR A 253 -5.64 -3.31 -1.67
CA THR A 253 -5.38 -4.64 -2.21
C THR A 253 -6.73 -5.35 -2.42
N ASP A 254 -6.71 -6.47 -3.12
CA ASP A 254 -7.89 -7.31 -3.33
C ASP A 254 -8.56 -7.73 -2.01
N THR A 255 -7.78 -8.00 -0.96
CA THR A 255 -8.27 -8.54 0.32
C THR A 255 -8.35 -7.52 1.45
N GLY A 256 -7.90 -6.29 1.25
CA GLY A 256 -7.84 -5.26 2.29
C GLY A 256 -6.91 -4.11 1.90
N TYR A 257 -5.95 -3.80 2.76
CA TYR A 257 -4.97 -2.75 2.54
C TYR A 257 -3.56 -3.23 2.87
N LEU A 258 -2.56 -2.55 2.32
CA LEU A 258 -1.16 -2.75 2.65
C LEU A 258 -0.60 -1.42 3.15
N ALA A 259 -0.02 -1.44 4.35
CA ALA A 259 0.61 -0.29 4.96
C ALA A 259 2.14 -0.44 4.95
N ALA A 260 2.83 0.68 4.75
CA ALA A 260 4.27 0.80 4.91
C ALA A 260 4.56 1.61 6.19
N ALA A 261 5.32 1.01 7.11
CA ALA A 261 5.73 1.63 8.35
C ALA A 261 7.25 1.77 8.45
N VAL A 262 7.72 2.79 9.15
CA VAL A 262 9.15 3.07 9.39
C VAL A 262 9.40 3.31 10.88
N GLY A 263 10.67 3.21 11.29
CA GLY A 263 11.06 3.43 12.70
C GLY A 263 10.61 2.31 13.65
N ARG A 264 10.41 1.10 13.12
CA ARG A 264 10.12 -0.10 13.92
C ARG A 264 11.43 -0.74 14.39
N SER A 265 11.49 -1.22 15.63
CA SER A 265 12.66 -1.91 16.19
C SER A 265 13.04 -3.16 15.40
N GLU A 266 12.03 -3.89 14.92
CA GLU A 266 12.19 -5.17 14.22
C GLU A 266 12.64 -5.00 12.75
N CYS A 267 12.51 -3.79 12.20
CA CYS A 267 12.80 -3.50 10.80
C CYS A 267 13.54 -2.17 10.61
N ALA A 268 14.84 -2.25 10.36
CA ALA A 268 15.69 -1.13 9.96
C ALA A 268 15.42 -0.72 8.50
N GLY A 269 14.25 -0.16 8.24
CA GLY A 269 13.80 0.27 6.91
C GLY A 269 12.28 0.40 6.84
N VAL A 270 11.68 -0.26 5.85
CA VAL A 270 10.23 -0.23 5.60
C VAL A 270 9.62 -1.57 5.99
N GLN A 271 8.81 -1.57 7.06
CA GLN A 271 7.98 -2.69 7.48
C GLN A 271 6.67 -2.67 6.70
N LEU A 272 6.37 -3.77 6.01
CA LEU A 272 5.07 -4.01 5.42
C LEU A 272 4.11 -4.61 6.45
N ILE A 273 2.88 -4.12 6.46
CA ILE A 273 1.81 -4.56 7.34
C ILE A 273 0.56 -4.77 6.50
N THR A 274 0.06 -5.99 6.44
CA THR A 274 -1.24 -6.26 5.82
C THR A 274 -2.34 -5.86 6.79
N LEU A 275 -3.36 -5.20 6.26
CA LEU A 275 -4.55 -4.78 7.01
C LEU A 275 -5.76 -5.43 6.37
N ALA A 276 -6.50 -6.22 7.13
CA ALA A 276 -7.83 -6.65 6.70
C ALA A 276 -8.76 -5.42 6.52
N PRO A 277 -9.94 -5.54 5.88
CA PRO A 277 -10.83 -4.40 5.66
C PRO A 277 -11.30 -3.74 6.97
N ALA A 278 -11.43 -4.53 8.05
CA ALA A 278 -11.71 -4.07 9.41
C ALA A 278 -10.44 -3.57 10.16
N ARG A 279 -9.31 -3.52 9.47
CA ARG A 279 -8.00 -3.01 9.88
C ARG A 279 -7.28 -3.85 10.93
N GLU A 280 -7.61 -5.15 11.06
CA GLU A 280 -6.74 -6.09 11.77
C GLU A 280 -5.38 -6.16 11.06
N SER A 281 -4.29 -5.98 11.80
CA SER A 281 -2.94 -5.87 11.25
C SER A 281 -2.15 -7.17 11.42
N THR A 282 -1.46 -7.59 10.37
CA THR A 282 -0.46 -8.66 10.40
C THR A 282 0.84 -8.15 9.77
N GLU A 283 1.98 -8.42 10.41
CA GLU A 283 3.28 -8.10 9.82
C GLU A 283 3.54 -9.01 8.61
N ALA A 284 3.96 -8.42 7.49
CA ALA A 284 4.15 -9.14 6.23
C ALA A 284 5.64 -9.35 5.90
N GLY A 285 6.42 -8.27 5.85
CA GLY A 285 7.82 -8.33 5.44
C GLY A 285 8.58 -7.05 5.74
N CYS A 286 9.91 -7.10 5.68
CA CYS A 286 10.78 -5.95 5.97
C CYS A 286 11.72 -5.70 4.81
N PHE A 287 11.63 -4.51 4.22
CA PHE A 287 12.66 -4.00 3.32
C PHE A 287 13.71 -3.24 4.13
N LYS A 288 14.94 -3.76 4.19
CA LYS A 288 16.04 -3.07 4.87
C LYS A 288 16.52 -1.90 4.02
N ALA A 289 16.60 -0.72 4.64
CA ALA A 289 17.10 0.49 4.00
C ALA A 289 18.08 1.22 4.93
N ALA A 290 19.19 1.71 4.38
CA ALA A 290 20.19 2.47 5.14
C ALA A 290 19.76 3.93 5.43
N VAL A 291 18.52 4.29 5.07
CA VAL A 291 17.98 5.65 5.22
C VAL A 291 17.31 5.79 6.58
N GLN A 292 17.53 6.91 7.26
CA GLN A 292 16.86 7.22 8.52
C GLN A 292 15.33 7.28 8.32
N PRO A 293 14.51 6.83 9.30
CA PRO A 293 13.05 6.81 9.16
C PRO A 293 12.44 8.13 8.70
N SER A 294 12.93 9.26 9.20
CA SER A 294 12.46 10.60 8.84
C SER A 294 12.72 10.98 7.37
N GLY A 295 13.74 10.40 6.73
CA GLY A 295 14.03 10.61 5.30
C GLY A 295 13.09 9.84 4.37
N LEU A 296 12.40 8.82 4.90
CA LEU A 296 11.48 7.96 4.15
C LEU A 296 10.03 8.47 4.19
N THR A 297 9.66 9.22 5.22
CA THR A 297 8.30 9.79 5.35
C THR A 297 7.95 10.68 4.15
N GLY A 298 6.79 10.44 3.53
CA GLY A 298 6.37 11.12 2.30
C GLY A 298 7.07 10.63 1.04
N ASN A 299 8.21 9.92 1.16
CA ASN A 299 9.02 9.39 0.06
C ASN A 299 8.85 7.86 -0.12
N ILE A 300 7.75 7.30 0.39
CA ILE A 300 7.37 5.89 0.21
C ILE A 300 6.07 5.80 -0.60
N ALA A 301 6.11 5.01 -1.66
CA ALA A 301 4.92 4.50 -2.33
C ALA A 301 4.97 2.97 -2.36
N VAL A 302 3.85 2.32 -2.08
CA VAL A 302 3.70 0.86 -2.10
C VAL A 302 2.47 0.54 -2.95
N SER A 303 2.53 -0.55 -3.71
CA SER A 303 1.38 -1.07 -4.46
C SER A 303 1.40 -2.60 -4.40
N GLY A 304 0.22 -3.17 -4.14
CA GLY A 304 -0.01 -4.61 -4.25
C GLY A 304 -0.59 -4.95 -5.61
N ALA A 305 0.06 -5.88 -6.31
CA ALA A 305 -0.45 -6.51 -7.52
C ALA A 305 -0.60 -8.02 -7.30
N VAL A 306 -1.23 -8.72 -8.24
CA VAL A 306 -1.44 -10.18 -8.13
C VAL A 306 -0.11 -10.90 -7.92
N GLY A 307 0.10 -11.41 -6.70
CA GLY A 307 1.31 -12.12 -6.31
C GLY A 307 2.60 -11.29 -6.32
N THR A 308 2.53 -9.95 -6.32
CA THR A 308 3.73 -9.09 -6.26
C THR A 308 3.46 -7.82 -5.47
N VAL A 309 4.38 -7.46 -4.57
CA VAL A 309 4.41 -6.15 -3.91
C VAL A 309 5.50 -5.31 -4.57
N TRP A 310 5.15 -4.09 -4.96
CA TRP A 310 6.09 -3.09 -5.43
C TRP A 310 6.31 -2.04 -4.34
N LEU A 311 7.57 -1.66 -4.13
CA LEU A 311 7.95 -0.65 -3.15
C LEU A 311 8.91 0.36 -3.78
N TRP A 312 8.55 1.63 -3.67
CA TRP A 312 9.40 2.76 -3.98
C TRP A 312 9.72 3.51 -2.69
N ALA A 313 10.93 3.33 -2.15
CA ALA A 313 11.35 3.90 -0.88
C ALA A 313 12.65 4.70 -1.04
N GLY A 314 12.54 6.03 -1.05
CA GLY A 314 13.68 6.90 -1.36
C GLY A 314 14.21 6.63 -2.77
N ASP A 315 15.47 6.21 -2.88
CA ASP A 315 16.09 5.86 -4.16
C ASP A 315 15.93 4.38 -4.52
N ALA A 316 15.47 3.55 -3.58
CA ALA A 316 15.23 2.14 -3.84
C ALA A 316 13.89 1.93 -4.52
N PHE A 317 13.91 1.15 -5.60
CA PHE A 317 12.72 0.70 -6.29
C PHE A 317 12.82 -0.82 -6.45
N VAL A 318 12.01 -1.55 -5.68
CA VAL A 318 12.15 -3.01 -5.52
C VAL A 318 10.81 -3.71 -5.58
N ARG A 319 10.85 -5.01 -5.84
CA ARG A 319 9.67 -5.88 -5.89
C ARG A 319 9.86 -7.13 -5.06
N SER A 320 8.75 -7.65 -4.56
CA SER A 320 8.70 -8.91 -3.85
C SER A 320 7.59 -9.80 -4.41
N SER A 321 7.91 -11.06 -4.70
CA SER A 321 6.94 -12.09 -5.09
C SER A 321 6.47 -12.97 -3.92
N ASP A 322 6.90 -12.66 -2.70
CA ASP A 322 6.67 -13.46 -1.49
C ASP A 322 6.16 -12.61 -0.32
N GLY A 323 5.43 -11.53 -0.61
CA GLY A 323 4.77 -10.69 0.39
C GLY A 323 5.70 -9.76 1.18
N GLY A 324 6.91 -9.51 0.66
CA GLY A 324 7.93 -8.66 1.25
C GLY A 324 9.01 -9.40 2.05
N ALA A 325 9.05 -10.74 1.98
CA ALA A 325 10.08 -11.53 2.65
C ALA A 325 11.43 -11.41 1.93
N THR A 326 11.42 -11.37 0.60
CA THR A 326 12.59 -11.10 -0.25
C THR A 326 12.31 -10.00 -1.27
N TRP A 327 13.38 -9.35 -1.74
CA TRP A 327 13.30 -8.16 -2.60
C TRP A 327 14.25 -8.29 -3.79
N ASN A 328 13.77 -7.92 -4.98
CA ASN A 328 14.50 -7.88 -6.25
C ASN A 328 14.44 -6.50 -6.90
#